data_AF-A0A1E1XN12-F1
#
_entry.id   AF-A0A1E1XN12-F1
#
_cell.length_a   1.000
_cell.length_b   1.000
_cell.length_c   1.000
_cell.angle_alpha   90.00
_cell.angle_beta   90.00
_cell.angle_gamma   90.00
#
_symmetry.space_group_name_H-M   'P 1'
#
loop_
_entity.id
_entity.type
_entity.pdbx_description
1 polymer ?
#
loop_
_entity_poly.entity_id
_entity_poly.type
_entity_poly.pdbx_seq_one_letter_code
_entity_poly.pdbx_strand_id
1 'polypeptide(L)'
;SFLCKRELISNIVLSSSSNLLLLTETWLNGAITDSEVLTDLPDFQVFPKDRKDSRGGGVLIAVSQQLSLSIIDDSSDLEILWLHC
;
A
#
# COMPACT_ATOMS: atom_id res chain seq x y z
N SER A 1 -3.40 17.00 6.00
CA SER A 1 -4.74 16.39 5.83
C SER A 1 -4.64 15.00 5.21
N PHE A 2 -3.87 14.08 5.82
CA PHE A 2 -3.70 12.68 5.35
C PHE A 2 -5.04 11.99 5.09
N LEU A 3 -6.01 12.20 5.99
CA LEU A 3 -7.38 11.69 5.89
C LEU A 3 -8.08 12.06 4.57
N CYS A 4 -7.99 13.32 4.12
CA CYS A 4 -8.64 13.74 2.88
C CYS A 4 -8.03 13.07 1.64
N LYS A 5 -6.72 12.79 1.64
CA LYS A 5 -6.07 12.09 0.52
C LYS A 5 -6.44 10.62 0.49
N ARG A 6 -6.54 9.99 1.67
CA ARG A 6 -6.98 8.60 1.81
C ARG A 6 -8.35 8.39 1.17
N GLU A 7 -9.35 9.18 1.58
CA GLU A 7 -10.71 9.09 1.05
C GLU A 7 -10.75 9.28 -0.47
N LEU A 8 -9.98 10.23 -1.01
CA LEU A 8 -9.88 10.45 -2.46
C LEU A 8 -9.30 9.24 -3.19
N ILE A 9 -8.22 8.64 -2.67
CA ILE A 9 -7.62 7.43 -3.25
C ILE A 9 -8.62 6.28 -3.22
N SER A 10 -9.28 6.05 -2.08
CA SER A 10 -10.29 5.01 -1.93
C SER A 10 -11.45 5.19 -2.92
N ASN A 11 -11.96 6.41 -3.08
CA ASN A 11 -13.01 6.71 -4.05
C ASN A 11 -12.58 6.44 -5.50
N ILE A 12 -11.33 6.76 -5.85
CA ILE A 12 -10.79 6.46 -7.18
C ILE A 12 -10.73 4.95 -7.40
N VAL A 13 -10.16 4.18 -6.46
CA VAL A 13 -10.07 2.72 -6.56
C VAL A 13 -11.45 2.06 -6.72
N LEU A 14 -12.43 2.48 -5.91
CA LEU A 14 -13.79 1.94 -5.96
C LEU A 14 -14.49 2.30 -7.27
N SER A 15 -14.38 3.55 -7.74
CA SER A 15 -15.03 4.00 -8.97
C SER A 15 -14.43 3.42 -10.24
N SER A 16 -13.13 3.10 -10.23
CA SER A 16 -12.45 2.47 -11.37
C SER A 16 -12.57 0.94 -11.39
N SER A 17 -13.11 0.33 -10.33
CA SER A 17 -13.07 -1.14 -10.13
C SER A 17 -11.65 -1.70 -10.24
N SER A 18 -10.66 -0.94 -9.78
CA SER A 18 -9.26 -1.39 -9.82
C SER A 18 -9.05 -2.55 -8.83
N ASN A 19 -8.24 -3.55 -9.20
CA ASN A 19 -7.83 -4.62 -8.28
C ASN A 19 -6.42 -4.44 -7.73
N LEU A 20 -5.66 -3.46 -8.24
CA LEU A 20 -4.28 -3.20 -7.86
C LEU A 20 -4.06 -1.70 -7.70
N LEU A 21 -3.40 -1.31 -6.60
CA LEU A 21 -2.96 0.04 -6.33
C LEU A 21 -1.47 0.01 -5.98
N LEU A 22 -0.67 0.79 -6.71
CA LEU A 22 0.76 0.97 -6.42
C LEU A 22 1.00 2.43 -6.05
N LEU A 23 1.58 2.67 -4.90
CA LEU A 23 1.95 4.00 -4.42
C LEU A 23 3.45 4.05 -4.13
N THR A 24 4.06 5.18 -4.46
CA THR A 24 5.44 5.52 -4.14
C THR A 24 5.46 6.82 -3.36
N GLU A 25 6.54 7.09 -2.63
CA GLU A 25 6.64 8.28 -1.77
C GLU A 25 5.45 8.36 -0.81
N THR A 26 5.15 7.23 -0.15
CA THR A 26 4.02 7.11 0.79
C THR A 26 4.25 7.89 2.08
N TRP A 27 5.52 8.03 2.49
CA TRP A 27 5.95 8.70 3.73
C TRP A 27 5.24 8.14 4.97
N LEU A 28 4.83 6.88 4.88
CA LEU A 28 4.30 6.12 6.01
C LEU A 28 5.43 5.81 6.99
N ASN A 29 5.04 5.48 8.21
CA ASN A 29 5.93 5.02 9.25
C ASN A 29 5.17 4.04 10.13
N GLY A 30 5.90 3.22 10.89
CA GLY A 30 5.32 2.19 11.75
C GLY A 30 4.41 2.66 12.88
N ALA A 31 4.12 3.97 13.00
CA ALA A 31 3.06 4.46 13.88
C ALA A 31 1.66 4.35 13.25
N ILE A 32 1.56 4.13 11.93
CA ILE A 32 0.31 3.88 11.21
C ILE A 32 0.28 2.40 10.86
N THR A 33 -0.76 1.71 11.29
CA THR A 33 -0.96 0.29 10.96
C THR A 33 -1.41 0.12 9.52
N ASP A 34 -1.11 -1.01 8.89
CA ASP A 34 -1.54 -1.32 7.52
C ASP A 34 -3.06 -1.16 7.33
N SER A 35 -3.82 -1.55 8.36
CA SER A 35 -5.28 -1.40 8.42
C SER A 35 -5.77 0.05 8.45
N GLU A 36 -4.96 1.01 8.91
CA GLU A 36 -5.31 2.43 8.97
C GLU A 36 -5.04 3.16 7.64
N VAL A 37 -4.12 2.63 6.81
CA VAL A 37 -3.72 3.26 5.54
C VAL A 37 -4.86 3.24 4.54
N LEU A 38 -5.59 2.13 4.43
CA LEU A 38 -6.69 1.94 3.49
C LEU A 38 -7.94 1.34 4.17
N THR A 39 -8.33 1.88 5.32
CA THR A 39 -9.50 1.41 6.08
C THR A 39 -10.80 1.40 5.26
N ASP A 40 -10.90 2.28 4.26
CA ASP A 40 -12.06 2.39 3.36
C ASP A 40 -12.07 1.31 2.25
N LEU A 41 -11.03 0.46 2.17
CA LEU A 41 -10.88 -0.64 1.21
C LEU A 41 -10.64 -1.98 1.94
N PRO A 42 -11.63 -2.51 2.68
CA PRO A 42 -11.46 -3.72 3.50
C PRO A 42 -11.14 -4.99 2.70
N ASP A 43 -11.50 -5.02 1.41
CA ASP A 43 -11.23 -6.14 0.51
C ASP A 43 -9.84 -6.09 -0.12
N PHE A 44 -8.95 -5.20 0.35
CA PHE A 44 -7.57 -5.09 -0.12
C PHE A 44 -6.59 -5.57 0.95
N GLN A 45 -5.64 -6.41 0.54
CA GLN A 45 -4.44 -6.69 1.31
C GLN A 45 -3.41 -5.60 1.01
N VAL A 46 -2.78 -5.07 2.05
CA VAL A 46 -1.82 -3.96 1.96
C VAL A 46 -0.43 -4.47 2.32
N PHE A 47 0.54 -4.14 1.46
CA PHE A 47 1.95 -4.47 1.63
C PHE A 47 2.75 -3.17 1.56
N PRO A 48 3.09 -2.54 2.69
CA PRO A 48 3.99 -1.40 2.72
C PRO A 48 5.45 -1.83 2.84
N LYS A 49 6.36 -1.03 2.29
CA LYS A 49 7.80 -1.08 2.57
C LYS A 49 8.28 0.33 2.88
N ASP A 50 8.28 0.64 4.17
CA ASP A 50 8.70 1.93 4.71
C ASP A 50 10.22 2.01 4.83
N ARG A 51 10.75 3.23 4.75
CA ARG A 51 12.17 3.49 5.00
C ARG A 51 12.40 3.61 6.51
N LYS A 52 13.25 2.75 7.07
CA LYS A 52 13.46 2.68 8.53
C LYS A 52 14.28 3.83 9.09
N ASP A 53 15.33 4.25 8.39
CA ASP A 53 16.39 5.11 8.96
C ASP A 53 16.51 6.49 8.30
N SER A 54 15.54 6.90 7.47
CA SER A 54 15.55 8.23 6.88
C SER A 54 14.17 8.85 6.78
N ARG A 55 14.14 10.17 6.59
CA ARG A 55 12.91 10.90 6.31
C ARG A 55 12.50 10.70 4.85
N GLY A 56 11.21 10.47 4.61
CA GLY A 56 10.62 10.34 3.28
C GLY A 56 10.81 8.98 2.62
N GLY A 57 10.30 8.83 1.40
CA GLY A 57 10.30 7.57 0.66
C GLY A 57 9.08 6.69 0.95
N GLY A 58 9.28 5.38 0.83
CA GLY A 58 8.28 4.35 1.04
C GLY A 58 7.51 3.95 -0.22
N VAL A 59 7.21 2.66 -0.34
CA VAL A 59 6.34 2.10 -1.37
C VAL A 59 5.22 1.29 -0.73
N LEU A 60 4.09 1.18 -1.44
CA LEU A 60 2.96 0.39 -1.01
C LEU A 60 2.31 -0.27 -2.21
N ILE A 61 2.05 -1.57 -2.09
CA ILE A 61 1.17 -2.30 -3.00
C ILE A 61 -0.08 -2.69 -2.21
N ALA A 62 -1.26 -2.34 -2.73
CA ALA A 62 -2.52 -2.87 -2.23
C ALA A 62 -3.20 -3.69 -3.32
N VAL A 63 -3.63 -4.90 -2.99
CA VAL A 63 -4.23 -5.84 -3.93
C VAL A 63 -5.58 -6.31 -3.43
N SER A 64 -6.58 -6.31 -4.31
CA SER A 64 -7.89 -6.89 -4.03
C SER A 64 -7.75 -8.39 -3.73
N GLN A 65 -8.44 -8.85 -2.69
CA GLN A 65 -8.51 -10.27 -2.29
C GLN A 65 -9.14 -11.18 -3.37
N GLN A 66 -9.68 -10.60 -4.45
CA GLN A 66 -10.13 -11.35 -5.63
C GLN A 66 -8.97 -11.90 -6.46
N LEU A 67 -7.76 -11.35 -6.31
CA LEU A 67 -6.56 -11.86 -6.97
C LEU A 67 -5.82 -12.82 -6.03
N SER A 68 -5.49 -14.00 -6.56
CA SER A 68 -4.54 -14.89 -5.89
C SER A 68 -3.13 -14.34 -6.10
N LEU A 69 -2.36 -14.24 -5.03
CA LEU A 69 -1.01 -13.70 -5.09
C LEU A 69 -0.11 -14.39 -4.07
N SER A 70 1.18 -14.34 -4.34
CA SER A 70 2.23 -14.70 -3.40
C SER A 70 3.23 -13.55 -3.29
N ILE A 71 3.67 -13.28 -2.06
CA ILE A 71 4.67 -12.27 -1.77
C ILE A 71 6.04 -12.89 -2.05
N ILE A 72 6.89 -12.18 -2.78
CA ILE A 72 8.30 -12.54 -2.92
C ILE A 72 9.05 -11.76 -1.84
N ASP A 73 9.51 -12.49 -0.83
CA ASP A 73 10.32 -11.91 0.24
C ASP A 73 11.70 -11.53 -0.31
N ASP A 74 12.02 -10.24 -0.21
CA ASP A 74 13.31 -9.67 -0.57
C ASP A 74 13.91 -9.03 0.68
N SER A 75 15.06 -9.55 1.11
CA SER A 75 15.77 -9.06 2.29
C SER A 75 16.56 -7.77 2.02
N SER A 76 16.46 -7.16 0.83
CA SER A 76 17.18 -5.93 0.54
C SER A 76 16.49 -4.72 1.16
N ASP A 77 17.29 -3.72 1.49
CA ASP A 77 16.83 -2.42 2.00
C ASP A 77 16.29 -1.49 0.90
N LEU A 78 16.21 -1.96 -0.36
CA LEU A 78 15.63 -1.19 -1.45
C LEU A 78 14.12 -1.05 -1.26
N GLU A 79 13.57 0.13 -1.56
CA GLU A 79 12.13 0.43 -1.50
C GLU A 79 11.39 -0.19 -2.69
N ILE A 80 11.39 -1.52 -2.74
CA ILE A 80 10.81 -2.33 -3.82
C ILE A 80 10.01 -3.46 -3.19
N LEU A 81 8.84 -3.72 -3.77
CA LEU A 81 7.96 -4.82 -3.41
C LEU A 81 7.67 -5.67 -4.64
N TRP A 82 7.69 -6.98 -4.46
CA TRP A 82 7.46 -7.96 -5.52
C TRP A 82 6.29 -8.87 -5.13
N LEU A 83 5.27 -8.90 -5.98
CA LEU A 83 4.15 -9.82 -5.88
C LEU A 83 4.07 -10.65 -7.15
N HIS A 84 3.79 -11.94 -7.00
CA HIS A 84 3.51 -12.85 -8.11
C HIS A 84 2.03 -13.24 -8.06
N CYS A 85 1.28 -12.87 -9.10
CA CYS A 85 -0.12 -13.26 -9.31
C CYS A 85 -0.22 -14.57 -10.09
#